data_AF-A0A3M2F7X9-F1
#
_entry.id   AF-A0A3M2F7X9-F1
#
_cell.length_a   1.000
_cell.length_b   1.000
_cell.length_c   1.000
_cell.angle_alpha   90.00
_cell.angle_beta   90.00
_cell.angle_gamma   90.00
#
_symmetry.space_group_name_H-M   'P 1'
#
loop_
_entity.id
_entity.type
_entity.pdbx_description
1 polymer ?
#
loop_
_entity_poly.entity_id
_entity_poly.type
_entity_poly.pdbx_seq_one_letter_code
_entity_poly.pdbx_strand_id
1 'polypeptide(L)'
;MTKRIAVLVSGRGSNLQALLHAQAEGRLGGRIALVLSDKPNCLGIKRAREAGCETFTFSPKEFSDRESYERVMAREIESRECVLIVLAGFMRILTPWFVKRFEGRLINLHPALLPQFPGTHAI
;
A
#
# COMPACT_ATOMS: atom_id res chain seq x y z
N MET A 1 -0.56 15.71 15.88
CA MET A 1 -1.21 14.42 15.57
C MET A 1 -0.23 13.53 14.81
N THR A 2 -0.16 12.24 15.13
CA THR A 2 0.69 11.28 14.41
C THR A 2 0.09 10.98 13.04
N LYS A 3 0.86 11.15 11.96
CA LYS A 3 0.39 10.85 10.59
C LYS A 3 0.11 9.36 10.44
N ARG A 4 -1.09 9.02 9.96
CA ARG A 4 -1.53 7.63 9.71
C ARG A 4 -1.26 7.24 8.26
N ILE A 5 -0.63 6.10 8.06
CA ILE A 5 -0.10 5.64 6.78
C ILE A 5 -0.79 4.33 6.38
N ALA A 6 -1.27 4.27 5.15
CA ALA A 6 -1.70 3.03 4.51
C ALA A 6 -0.57 2.50 3.61
N VAL A 7 -0.26 1.21 3.70
CA VAL A 7 0.77 0.57 2.86
C VAL A 7 0.12 -0.50 1.98
N LEU A 8 0.30 -0.40 0.67
CA LEU A 8 -0.27 -1.31 -0.32
C LEU A 8 0.80 -2.29 -0.80
N VAL A 9 0.51 -3.59 -0.79
CA VAL A 9 1.44 -4.67 -1.16
C VAL A 9 0.76 -5.76 -2.00
N SER A 10 1.53 -6.49 -2.82
CA SER A 10 1.02 -7.64 -3.60
C SER A 10 1.87 -8.91 -3.47
N GLY A 11 2.82 -8.97 -2.51
CA GLY A 11 3.84 -10.01 -2.51
C GLY A 11 4.63 -10.16 -1.21
N ARG A 12 5.96 -10.34 -1.34
CA ARG A 12 6.89 -10.67 -0.23
C ARG A 12 6.90 -9.63 0.90
N GLY A 13 6.66 -8.37 0.56
CA GLY A 13 6.60 -7.27 1.53
C GLY A 13 7.94 -6.90 2.15
N SER A 14 9.05 -6.97 1.41
CA SER A 14 10.37 -6.55 1.92
C SER A 14 10.42 -5.04 2.25
N ASN A 15 9.88 -4.19 1.38
CA ASN A 15 9.74 -2.75 1.66
C ASN A 15 8.80 -2.49 2.84
N LEU A 16 7.68 -3.23 2.94
CA LEU A 16 6.81 -3.18 4.10
C LEU A 16 7.58 -3.55 5.38
N GLN A 17 8.40 -4.60 5.37
CA GLN A 17 9.21 -4.99 6.54
C GLN A 17 10.15 -3.87 6.98
N ALA A 18 10.81 -3.19 6.03
CA ALA A 18 11.67 -2.06 6.33
C ALA A 18 10.90 -0.90 6.99
N LEU A 19 9.68 -0.59 6.49
CA LEU A 19 8.81 0.43 7.09
C LEU A 19 8.33 0.03 8.50
N LEU A 20 8.01 -1.25 8.71
CA LEU A 20 7.62 -1.79 10.02
C LEU A 20 8.78 -1.69 11.03
N HIS A 21 10.01 -2.01 10.62
CA HIS A 21 11.20 -1.81 11.46
C HIS A 21 11.40 -0.32 11.81
N ALA A 22 11.31 0.56 10.81
CA ALA A 22 11.44 2.00 11.05
C ALA A 22 10.33 2.53 12.00
N GLN A 23 9.12 1.98 11.96
CA GLN A 23 8.07 2.29 12.92
C GLN A 23 8.42 1.82 14.33
N ALA A 24 8.87 0.57 14.48
CA ALA A 24 9.23 0.00 15.78
C ALA A 24 10.38 0.78 16.45
N GLU A 25 11.29 1.32 15.65
CA GLU A 25 12.40 2.15 16.10
C GLU A 25 12.05 3.65 16.24
N GLY A 26 10.79 4.04 15.99
CA GLY A 26 10.35 5.44 16.08
C GLY A 26 10.88 6.37 14.99
N ARG A 27 11.54 5.84 13.95
CA ARG A 27 12.17 6.60 12.86
C ARG A 27 11.25 6.87 11.67
N LEU A 28 10.07 6.26 11.62
CA LEU A 28 9.14 6.40 10.48
C LEU A 28 8.51 7.81 10.38
N GLY A 29 8.39 8.54 11.50
CA GLY A 29 7.72 9.85 11.52
C GLY A 29 6.18 9.77 11.36
N GLY A 30 5.61 8.58 11.51
CA GLY A 30 4.18 8.28 11.39
C GLY A 30 3.88 6.87 11.88
N ARG A 31 2.61 6.45 11.74
CA ARG A 31 2.14 5.10 12.09
C ARG A 31 1.50 4.43 10.88
N ILE A 32 1.95 3.23 10.54
CA ILE A 32 1.27 2.30 9.65
C ILE A 32 -0.01 1.87 10.34
N ALA A 33 -1.12 2.44 9.89
CA ALA A 33 -2.45 2.20 10.43
C ALA A 33 -3.20 1.12 9.63
N LEU A 34 -2.80 0.90 8.37
CA LEU A 34 -3.42 -0.08 7.49
C LEU A 34 -2.38 -0.69 6.56
N VAL A 35 -2.41 -2.02 6.40
CA VAL A 35 -1.75 -2.72 5.30
C VAL A 35 -2.80 -3.36 4.40
N LEU A 36 -2.76 -3.05 3.11
CA LEU A 36 -3.74 -3.50 2.12
C LEU A 36 -3.08 -4.39 1.07
N SER A 37 -3.76 -5.47 0.67
CA SER A 37 -3.29 -6.36 -0.40
C SER A 37 -4.38 -6.84 -1.34
N ASP A 38 -4.07 -6.89 -2.64
CA ASP A 38 -4.86 -7.56 -3.69
C ASP A 38 -4.61 -9.08 -3.75
N LYS A 39 -3.76 -9.59 -2.85
CA LYS A 39 -3.45 -11.01 -2.68
C LYS A 39 -3.61 -11.40 -1.21
N PRO A 40 -4.77 -11.98 -0.80
CA PRO A 40 -5.08 -12.24 0.61
C PRO A 40 -4.04 -13.05 1.38
N ASN A 41 -3.36 -13.97 0.69
CA ASN A 41 -2.40 -14.90 1.30
C ASN A 41 -0.92 -14.49 1.09
N CYS A 42 -0.63 -13.25 0.70
CA CYS A 42 0.75 -12.84 0.47
C CYS A 42 1.53 -12.68 1.78
N LEU A 43 2.85 -12.90 1.72
CA LEU A 43 3.73 -12.81 2.90
C LEU A 43 3.71 -11.42 3.55
N GLY A 44 3.50 -10.35 2.79
CA GLY A 44 3.35 -8.99 3.32
C GLY A 44 2.21 -8.85 4.36
N ILE A 45 1.07 -9.52 4.14
CA ILE A 45 -0.05 -9.50 5.10
C ILE A 45 0.30 -10.25 6.37
N LYS A 46 1.02 -11.38 6.26
CA LYS A 46 1.53 -12.10 7.43
C LYS A 46 2.44 -11.20 8.28
N ARG A 47 3.40 -10.51 7.65
CA ARG A 47 4.30 -9.55 8.33
C ARG A 47 3.54 -8.41 9.03
N ALA A 48 2.52 -7.87 8.37
CA ALA A 48 1.70 -6.80 8.94
C ALA A 48 0.97 -7.26 10.21
N ARG A 49 0.36 -8.44 10.18
CA ARG A 49 -0.34 -9.03 11.33
C ARG A 49 0.62 -9.32 12.49
N GLU A 50 1.79 -9.89 12.19
CA GLU A 50 2.85 -10.14 13.19
C GLU A 50 3.33 -8.85 13.85
N ALA A 51 3.33 -7.73 13.13
CA ALA A 51 3.66 -6.40 13.66
C ALA A 51 2.45 -5.66 14.28
N GLY A 52 1.30 -6.31 14.46
CA GLY A 52 0.11 -5.72 15.08
C GLY A 52 -0.60 -4.65 14.25
N CYS A 53 -0.37 -4.62 12.93
CA CYS A 53 -1.05 -3.68 12.04
C CYS A 53 -2.42 -4.23 11.62
N GLU A 54 -3.41 -3.33 11.46
CA GLU A 54 -4.66 -3.70 10.81
C GLU A 54 -4.40 -4.08 9.34
N THR A 55 -5.10 -5.11 8.87
CA THR A 55 -4.97 -5.59 7.49
C THR A 55 -6.31 -5.63 6.78
N PHE A 56 -6.35 -5.15 5.55
CA PHE A 56 -7.47 -5.36 4.64
C PHE A 56 -6.98 -6.11 3.39
N THR A 57 -7.74 -7.09 2.95
CA THR A 57 -7.39 -7.87 1.76
C THR A 57 -8.60 -8.11 0.90
N PHE A 58 -8.40 -8.11 -0.41
CA PHE A 58 -9.43 -8.45 -1.38
C PHE A 58 -8.80 -9.23 -2.54
N SER A 59 -9.62 -9.92 -3.32
CA SER A 59 -9.21 -10.51 -4.60
C SER A 59 -9.83 -9.68 -5.73
N PRO A 60 -9.05 -9.12 -6.68
CA PRO A 60 -9.60 -8.37 -7.81
C PRO A 60 -10.65 -9.14 -8.62
N LYS A 61 -10.64 -10.48 -8.57
CA LYS A 61 -11.62 -11.35 -9.25
C LYS A 61 -13.03 -11.27 -8.66
N GLU A 62 -13.16 -10.72 -7.45
CA GLU A 62 -14.45 -10.54 -6.75
C GLU A 62 -15.20 -9.29 -7.25
N PHE A 63 -14.62 -8.52 -8.17
CA PHE A 63 -15.13 -7.24 -8.63
C PHE A 63 -15.31 -7.21 -10.15
N SER A 64 -16.30 -6.46 -10.62
CA SER A 64 -16.58 -6.27 -12.05
C SER A 64 -15.47 -5.53 -12.80
N ASP A 65 -14.80 -4.61 -12.11
CA ASP A 65 -13.83 -3.71 -12.70
C ASP A 65 -12.85 -3.16 -11.64
N ARG A 66 -11.87 -2.39 -12.11
CA ARG A 66 -10.80 -1.85 -11.27
C ARG A 66 -11.28 -0.75 -10.32
N GLU A 67 -12.14 0.13 -10.79
CA GLU A 67 -12.64 1.24 -9.99
C GLU A 67 -13.50 0.73 -8.83
N SER A 68 -14.26 -0.34 -9.05
CA SER A 68 -15.10 -0.99 -8.03
C SER A 68 -14.29 -1.43 -6.81
N TYR A 69 -13.15 -2.13 -6.97
CA TYR A 69 -12.33 -2.47 -5.81
C TYR A 69 -11.54 -1.26 -5.27
N GLU A 70 -11.13 -0.32 -6.13
CA GLU A 70 -10.43 0.89 -5.68
C GLU A 70 -11.32 1.78 -4.80
N ARG A 71 -12.63 1.79 -5.04
CA ARG A 71 -13.62 2.45 -4.16
C ARG A 71 -13.68 1.80 -2.79
N VAL A 72 -13.57 0.48 -2.71
CA VAL A 72 -13.47 -0.23 -1.43
C VAL A 72 -12.15 0.10 -0.74
N MET A 73 -11.02 0.05 -1.47
CA MET A 73 -9.72 0.47 -0.94
C MET A 73 -9.78 1.89 -0.37
N ALA A 74 -10.38 2.84 -1.08
CA ALA A 74 -10.51 4.22 -0.64
C ALA A 74 -11.33 4.34 0.65
N ARG A 75 -12.45 3.62 0.75
CA ARG A 75 -13.27 3.58 1.98
C ARG A 75 -12.46 3.06 3.17
N GLU A 76 -11.70 1.98 2.99
CA GLU A 76 -10.87 1.39 4.05
C GLU A 76 -9.72 2.33 4.50
N ILE A 77 -9.14 3.08 3.56
CA ILE A 77 -8.09 4.07 3.85
C ILE A 77 -8.67 5.26 4.61
N GLU A 78 -9.83 5.76 4.18
CA GLU A 78 -10.50 6.93 4.77
C GLU A 78 -11.11 6.65 6.13
N SER A 79 -11.73 5.48 6.32
CA SER A 79 -12.29 5.06 7.62
C SER A 79 -11.23 4.93 8.71
N ARG A 80 -9.97 4.69 8.30
CA ARG A 80 -8.80 4.65 9.19
C ARG A 80 -7.99 5.94 9.14
N GLU A 81 -8.53 7.01 8.59
CA GLU A 81 -7.94 8.35 8.57
C GLU A 81 -6.50 8.38 8.03
N CYS A 82 -6.17 7.48 7.09
CA CYS A 82 -4.84 7.42 6.52
C CYS A 82 -4.61 8.63 5.61
N VAL A 83 -3.60 9.43 5.94
CA VAL A 83 -3.27 10.69 5.24
C VAL A 83 -2.17 10.53 4.20
N LEU A 84 -1.45 9.40 4.24
CA LEU A 84 -0.42 9.04 3.27
C LEU A 84 -0.61 7.58 2.83
N ILE A 85 -0.45 7.32 1.54
CA ILE A 85 -0.55 5.99 0.94
C ILE A 85 0.79 5.64 0.30
N VAL A 86 1.38 4.53 0.72
CA VAL A 86 2.67 4.03 0.24
C VAL A 86 2.48 2.76 -0.57
N LEU A 87 2.87 2.80 -1.84
CA LEU A 87 2.89 1.65 -2.74
C LEU A 87 4.22 0.92 -2.55
N ALA A 88 4.20 -0.18 -1.78
CA ALA A 88 5.37 -0.94 -1.38
C ALA A 88 5.43 -2.30 -2.10
N GLY A 89 5.50 -2.25 -3.43
CA GLY A 89 5.39 -3.45 -4.28
C GLY A 89 3.94 -3.86 -4.55
N PHE A 90 3.07 -2.86 -4.73
CA PHE A 90 1.71 -3.07 -5.22
C PHE A 90 1.73 -3.21 -6.74
N MET A 91 1.28 -4.36 -7.26
CA MET A 91 1.48 -4.79 -8.64
C MET A 91 0.27 -4.51 -9.54
N ARG A 92 -0.54 -3.51 -9.17
CA ARG A 92 -1.70 -3.05 -9.94
C ARG A 92 -1.53 -1.59 -10.30
N ILE A 93 -1.79 -1.27 -11.55
CA ILE A 93 -1.95 0.12 -11.99
C ILE A 93 -3.18 0.66 -11.27
N LEU A 94 -3.08 1.87 -10.70
CA LEU A 94 -4.22 2.57 -10.10
C LEU A 94 -5.03 3.28 -11.19
N THR A 95 -6.36 3.32 -11.08
CA THR A 95 -7.17 4.07 -12.05
C THR A 95 -6.98 5.58 -11.85
N PRO A 96 -7.29 6.41 -12.88
CA PRO A 96 -7.29 7.86 -12.73
C PRO A 96 -8.19 8.34 -11.59
N TRP A 97 -9.29 7.64 -11.30
CA TRP A 97 -10.19 7.98 -10.19
C TRP A 97 -9.46 7.92 -8.84
N PHE A 98 -8.75 6.84 -8.56
CA PHE A 98 -8.03 6.68 -7.29
C PHE A 98 -6.85 7.65 -7.17
N VAL A 99 -6.09 7.84 -8.25
CA VAL A 99 -4.97 8.80 -8.27
C VAL A 99 -5.47 10.23 -7.99
N LYS A 100 -6.57 10.66 -8.62
CA LYS A 100 -7.17 11.98 -8.38
C LYS A 100 -7.70 12.12 -6.95
N ARG A 101 -8.34 11.08 -6.40
CA ARG A 101 -8.88 11.09 -5.03
C ARG A 101 -7.80 11.30 -3.96
N PHE A 102 -6.60 10.77 -4.19
CA PHE A 102 -5.47 10.81 -3.27
C PHE A 102 -4.28 11.62 -3.81
N GLU A 103 -4.56 12.60 -4.66
CA GLU A 103 -3.55 13.51 -5.22
C GLU A 103 -2.72 14.15 -4.10
N GLY A 104 -1.39 14.20 -4.29
CA GLY A 104 -0.44 14.69 -3.29
C GLY A 104 -0.21 13.78 -2.08
N ARG A 105 -0.90 12.63 -1.99
CA ARG A 105 -0.83 11.70 -0.84
C ARG A 105 -0.33 10.30 -1.19
N LEU A 106 0.10 10.08 -2.43
CA LEU A 106 0.61 8.80 -2.94
C LEU A 106 2.13 8.84 -3.09
N ILE A 107 2.82 7.85 -2.54
CA ILE A 107 4.25 7.63 -2.75
C ILE A 107 4.47 6.21 -3.25
N ASN A 108 5.29 6.05 -4.28
CA ASN A 108 5.70 4.76 -4.81
C ASN A 108 7.22 4.62 -4.77
N LEU A 109 7.70 3.40 -4.51
CA LEU A 109 9.08 3.03 -4.76
C LEU A 109 9.18 2.28 -6.08
N HIS A 110 9.90 2.84 -7.05
CA HIS A 110 10.22 2.19 -8.32
C HIS A 110 11.67 1.68 -8.28
N PRO A 111 11.96 0.42 -8.64
CA PRO A 111 13.30 -0.15 -8.54
C PRO A 111 14.20 0.22 -9.74
N ALA A 112 14.21 1.48 -10.13
CA ALA A 112 15.11 2.03 -11.15
C ALA A 112 15.33 3.53 -10.97
N LEU A 113 16.39 4.03 -11.59
CA LEU A 113 16.70 5.45 -11.66
C LEU A 113 15.82 6.12 -12.73
N LEU A 114 14.63 6.57 -12.33
CA LEU A 114 13.74 7.30 -13.22
C LEU A 114 14.48 8.50 -13.88
N PRO A 115 14.25 8.77 -15.18
CA PRO A 115 13.25 8.16 -16.07
C PRO A 115 13.68 6.83 -16.73
N GLN A 116 14.84 6.25 -16.38
CA GLN A 116 15.32 5.01 -16.97
C GLN A 116 14.46 3.81 -16.52
N PHE A 117 14.22 2.87 -17.44
CA PHE A 117 13.52 1.60 -17.20
C PHE A 117 12.14 1.74 -16.52
N PRO A 118 11.16 2.40 -17.16
CA PRO A 118 9.78 2.39 -16.67
C PRO A 118 9.17 0.99 -16.80
N GLY A 119 8.18 0.68 -15.96
CA GLY A 119 7.43 -0.58 -16.03
C GLY A 119 8.03 -1.72 -15.18
N THR A 120 7.59 -2.94 -15.43
CA THR A 120 7.78 -4.09 -14.51
C THR A 120 9.09 -4.85 -14.65
N HIS A 121 9.92 -4.52 -15.66
CA HIS A 121 11.17 -5.22 -16.00
C HIS A 121 12.42 -4.39 -15.69
N ALA A 122 12.33 -3.53 -14.68
CA ALA A 122 13.42 -2.68 -14.24
C ALA A 122 14.56 -3.45 -13.52
N ILE A 123 14.33 -4.73 -13.19
CA ILE A 123 15.26 -5.65 -12.54
C ILE A 123 15.30 -6.96 -13.33
#